data_AF-A0A956VMQ5-F1
#
_entry.id   AF-A0A956VMQ5-F1
#
_cell.length_a   1.000
_cell.length_b   1.000
_cell.length_c   1.000
_cell.angle_alpha   90.00
_cell.angle_beta   90.00
_cell.angle_gamma   90.00
#
_symmetry.space_group_name_H-M   'P 1'
#
loop_
_entity.id
_entity.type
_entity.pdbx_description
1 polymer ?
#
loop_
_entity_poly.entity_id
_entity_poly.type
_entity_poly.pdbx_seq_one_letter_code
_entity_poly.pdbx_strand_id
1 'polypeptide(L)'
;MQQAAKFCGSCGMVLPPTSSLSICGTCGRDVRSNAAFCPYCGSGMEPTPPHRSIPRKTVAILAAVAALVVVVTGVAWFLAAGDGSMADPDGLSSEQKEAFARLQANSAGAVVARFEAGMPRTLQAAVPLPPSAGQSPEERAAYFLTTYGQLYRLSDPSSDIAITQVHEFEGATAVEFRRQVSGLPLFAGDIRVHVSDDGWVDYVSATIPPDNPILDADPAIDADAASQAAVASIQAEPDTVTVLTTDLVAFNEGLLTGKTSQTVAAWAVELDVSSPPASPTVFVDATDGRVLFHFDALVTDRERLTYTANDEITFQGAVDRGVLWLTEEGAIAGVSPPSTKDGEDAHFWAGRVYDFYFATFGRDSYDANGSPIRSFVHYGIYNATT
;
A
#
# COMPACT_ATOMS: atom_id res chain seq x y z
N MET A 1 -44.30 -1.09 -32.19
CA MET A 1 -42.96 -1.26 -31.58
C MET A 1 -42.73 -0.07 -30.65
N GLN A 2 -42.94 -0.24 -29.35
CA GLN A 2 -42.70 0.82 -28.35
C GLN A 2 -41.21 0.78 -27.96
N GLN A 3 -40.51 1.91 -28.06
CA GLN A 3 -39.12 2.04 -27.59
C GLN A 3 -39.09 1.95 -26.06
N ALA A 4 -38.20 1.13 -25.51
CA ALA A 4 -37.99 1.00 -24.07
C ALA A 4 -37.50 2.33 -23.47
N ALA A 5 -38.10 2.76 -22.36
CA ALA A 5 -37.67 3.92 -21.60
C ALA A 5 -36.25 3.70 -21.05
N LYS A 6 -35.38 4.71 -21.17
CA LYS A 6 -34.04 4.69 -20.58
C LYS A 6 -34.08 5.37 -19.21
N PHE A 7 -33.46 4.76 -18.22
CA PHE A 7 -33.39 5.24 -16.84
C PHE A 7 -31.96 5.66 -16.50
N CYS A 8 -31.81 6.65 -15.61
CA CYS A 8 -30.51 7.05 -15.07
C CYS A 8 -29.98 5.99 -14.09
N GLY A 9 -28.77 5.46 -14.31
CA GLY A 9 -28.16 4.43 -13.45
C GLY A 9 -27.72 4.91 -12.05
N SER A 10 -27.68 6.21 -11.80
CA SER A 10 -27.29 6.78 -10.50
C SER A 10 -28.47 7.20 -9.62
N CYS A 11 -29.61 7.58 -10.21
CA CYS A 11 -30.77 8.08 -9.45
C CYS A 11 -32.13 7.47 -9.85
N GLY A 12 -32.17 6.60 -10.87
CA GLY A 12 -33.37 5.86 -11.27
C GLY A 12 -34.44 6.65 -12.04
N MET A 13 -34.26 7.95 -12.31
CA MET A 13 -35.26 8.74 -13.01
C MET A 13 -35.34 8.44 -14.52
N VAL A 14 -36.54 8.52 -15.09
CA VAL A 14 -36.82 8.34 -16.52
C VAL A 14 -36.26 9.53 -17.31
N LEU A 15 -35.40 9.25 -18.30
CA LEU A 15 -34.78 10.30 -19.11
C LEU A 15 -35.76 10.81 -20.17
N PRO A 16 -35.91 12.14 -20.34
CA PRO A 16 -36.74 12.69 -21.41
C PRO A 16 -36.15 12.32 -22.79
N PRO A 17 -36.99 12.10 -23.80
CA PRO A 17 -36.51 11.76 -25.14
C PRO A 17 -35.80 12.98 -25.74
N THR A 18 -34.55 12.77 -26.17
CA THR A 18 -33.71 13.67 -26.98
C THR A 18 -33.11 14.90 -26.29
N SER A 19 -31.91 14.71 -25.72
CA SER A 19 -30.75 15.55 -26.03
C SER A 19 -29.52 14.64 -26.00
N SER A 20 -28.72 14.59 -27.07
CA SER A 20 -27.58 13.67 -27.16
C SER A 20 -26.54 14.05 -26.11
N LEU A 21 -26.48 13.25 -25.04
CA LEU A 21 -25.41 13.31 -24.05
C LEU A 21 -24.37 12.24 -24.42
N SER A 22 -23.09 12.61 -24.31
CA SER A 22 -21.95 11.71 -24.45
C SER A 22 -21.34 11.48 -23.07
N ILE A 23 -20.77 10.31 -22.83
CA ILE A 23 -20.10 9.99 -21.56
C ILE A 23 -18.65 10.44 -21.65
N CYS A 24 -18.17 11.19 -20.66
CA CYS A 24 -16.75 11.51 -20.53
C CYS A 24 -15.94 10.23 -20.25
N GLY A 25 -14.96 9.92 -21.10
CA GLY A 25 -14.12 8.72 -20.94
C GLY A 25 -13.23 8.71 -19.69
N THR A 26 -13.03 9.87 -19.04
CA THR A 26 -12.20 9.99 -17.84
C THR A 26 -13.03 9.91 -16.56
N CYS A 27 -14.10 10.70 -16.44
CA CYS A 27 -14.87 10.78 -15.19
C CYS A 27 -16.22 10.02 -15.25
N GLY A 28 -16.57 9.43 -16.39
CA GLY A 28 -17.77 8.60 -16.55
C GLY A 28 -19.11 9.34 -16.47
N ARG A 29 -19.11 10.68 -16.41
CA ARG A 29 -20.33 11.49 -16.32
C ARG A 29 -20.87 11.90 -17.69
N ASP A 30 -22.17 12.12 -17.76
CA ASP A 30 -22.85 12.64 -18.94
C ASP A 30 -22.44 14.11 -19.20
N VAL A 31 -22.06 14.39 -20.44
CA VAL A 31 -21.68 15.70 -20.94
C VAL A 31 -22.47 15.99 -22.22
N ARG A 32 -22.81 17.26 -22.47
CA ARG A 32 -23.44 17.65 -23.75
C ARG A 32 -22.54 17.24 -24.92
N SER A 33 -23.12 16.58 -25.92
CA SER A 33 -22.41 16.00 -27.08
C SER A 33 -21.50 16.97 -27.86
N ASN A 34 -21.69 18.29 -27.73
CA ASN A 34 -20.90 19.31 -28.42
C ASN A 34 -19.96 20.09 -27.49
N ALA A 35 -19.73 19.65 -26.24
CA ALA A 35 -18.81 20.32 -25.33
C ALA A 35 -17.36 20.01 -25.73
N ALA A 36 -16.51 21.03 -25.88
CA ALA A 36 -15.08 20.85 -26.15
C ALA A 36 -14.31 20.28 -24.94
N PHE A 37 -14.81 20.51 -23.72
CA PHE A 37 -14.22 20.08 -22.47
C PHE A 37 -15.30 19.57 -21.50
N CYS A 38 -14.96 18.58 -20.66
CA CYS A 38 -15.81 18.10 -19.59
C CYS A 38 -15.86 19.13 -18.45
N PRO A 39 -17.05 19.64 -18.04
CA PRO A 39 -17.14 20.65 -16.98
C PRO A 39 -16.86 20.09 -15.58
N TYR A 40 -16.78 18.77 -15.43
CA TYR A 40 -16.56 18.12 -14.13
C TYR A 40 -15.09 17.78 -13.87
N CYS A 41 -14.32 17.44 -14.91
CA CYS A 41 -12.91 17.04 -14.78
C CYS A 41 -11.93 17.78 -15.70
N GLY A 42 -12.42 18.65 -16.60
CA GLY A 42 -11.58 19.48 -17.48
C GLY A 42 -11.01 18.75 -18.71
N SER A 43 -11.24 17.45 -18.88
CA SER A 43 -10.70 16.68 -20.01
C SER A 43 -11.29 17.12 -21.35
N GLY A 44 -10.47 17.18 -22.40
CA GLY A 44 -10.93 17.44 -23.77
C GLY A 44 -11.83 16.32 -24.30
N MET A 45 -12.87 16.67 -25.06
CA MET A 45 -13.79 15.72 -25.69
C MET A 45 -13.47 15.63 -27.19
N GLU A 46 -13.09 14.46 -27.72
CA GLU A 46 -12.83 14.29 -29.15
C GLU A 46 -14.15 14.15 -29.95
N PRO A 47 -14.31 14.88 -31.08
CA PRO A 47 -15.46 14.70 -31.95
C PRO A 47 -15.31 13.41 -32.78
N THR A 48 -16.33 12.54 -32.77
CA THR A 48 -16.39 11.38 -33.66
C THR A 48 -16.51 11.85 -35.13
N PRO A 49 -15.62 11.43 -36.05
CA PRO A 49 -15.75 11.79 -37.46
C PRO A 49 -16.87 10.99 -38.14
N PRO A 50 -17.59 11.57 -39.11
CA PRO A 50 -18.62 10.84 -39.84
C PRO A 50 -18.01 9.82 -40.80
N HIS A 51 -18.57 8.60 -40.80
CA HIS A 51 -18.21 7.50 -41.69
C HIS A 51 -18.28 7.91 -43.18
N ARG A 52 -17.13 7.87 -43.87
CA ARG A 52 -17.06 7.80 -45.33
C ARG A 52 -16.21 6.60 -45.74
N SER A 53 -16.84 5.65 -46.42
CA SER A 53 -16.19 4.50 -47.05
C SER A 53 -15.33 4.94 -48.23
N ILE A 54 -14.02 4.66 -48.21
CA ILE A 54 -13.13 4.81 -49.36
C ILE A 54 -12.37 3.50 -49.57
N PRO A 55 -12.30 2.96 -50.80
CA PRO A 55 -11.78 1.62 -51.05
C PRO A 55 -10.25 1.54 -50.96
N ARG A 56 -9.80 0.46 -50.31
CA ARG A 56 -8.41 0.00 -50.17
C ARG A 56 -7.80 -0.27 -51.55
N LYS A 57 -6.79 0.49 -51.99
CA LYS A 57 -5.67 0.06 -52.87
C LYS A 57 -4.74 1.20 -53.34
N THR A 58 -4.26 2.11 -52.47
CA THR A 58 -3.17 3.04 -52.91
C THR A 58 -2.27 3.70 -51.86
N VAL A 59 -2.29 3.32 -50.57
CA VAL A 59 -1.55 4.09 -49.53
C VAL A 59 -0.37 3.34 -48.88
N ALA A 60 -0.05 2.12 -49.31
CA ALA A 60 0.95 1.28 -48.63
C ALA A 60 2.44 1.68 -48.80
N ILE A 61 2.78 2.77 -49.51
CA ILE A 61 4.20 3.07 -49.83
C ILE A 61 4.73 4.37 -49.19
N LEU A 62 3.88 5.26 -48.65
CA LEU A 62 4.34 6.52 -48.02
C LEU A 62 4.36 6.51 -46.49
N ALA A 63 3.73 5.53 -45.82
CA ALA A 63 3.67 5.47 -44.36
C ALA A 63 4.96 4.92 -43.70
N ALA A 64 5.79 4.17 -44.41
CA ALA A 64 6.98 3.54 -43.84
C ALA A 64 8.15 4.51 -43.60
N VAL A 65 8.20 5.64 -44.32
CA VAL A 65 9.30 6.63 -44.18
C VAL A 65 8.97 7.71 -43.15
N ALA A 66 7.69 8.05 -42.94
CA ALA A 66 7.28 9.03 -41.92
C ALA A 66 7.28 8.44 -40.49
N ALA A 67 7.05 7.13 -40.34
CA ALA A 67 7.06 6.48 -39.02
C ALA A 67 8.47 6.40 -38.40
N LEU A 68 9.54 6.41 -39.19
CA LEU A 68 10.92 6.33 -38.67
C LEU A 68 11.44 7.68 -38.14
N VAL A 69 10.91 8.82 -38.61
CA VAL A 69 11.34 10.16 -38.18
C VAL A 69 10.57 10.65 -36.93
N VAL A 70 9.33 10.19 -36.73
CA VAL A 70 8.52 10.55 -35.55
C VAL A 70 8.93 9.77 -34.30
N VAL A 71 9.49 8.55 -34.44
CA VAL A 71 9.97 7.78 -33.27
C VAL A 71 11.28 8.37 -32.71
N VAL A 72 12.13 8.99 -33.52
CA VAL A 72 13.38 9.62 -33.03
C VAL A 72 13.16 11.01 -32.43
N THR A 73 12.08 11.72 -32.80
CA THR A 73 11.76 13.06 -32.24
C THR A 73 10.73 13.01 -31.08
N GLY A 74 9.92 11.95 -30.99
CA GLY A 74 8.98 11.76 -29.88
C GLY A 74 9.62 11.36 -28.54
N VAL A 75 10.81 10.74 -28.57
CA VAL A 75 11.56 10.43 -27.34
C VAL A 75 12.23 11.67 -26.74
N ALA A 76 12.55 12.69 -27.56
CA ALA A 76 13.14 13.94 -27.08
C ALA A 76 12.10 14.91 -26.46
N TRP A 77 10.82 14.82 -26.83
CA TRP A 77 9.77 15.71 -26.32
C TRP A 77 9.10 15.22 -25.03
N PHE A 78 9.16 13.92 -24.72
CA PHE A 78 8.73 13.40 -23.43
C PHE A 78 9.70 13.68 -22.27
N LEU A 79 10.90 14.23 -22.56
CA LEU A 79 11.88 14.68 -21.57
C LEU A 79 11.78 16.18 -21.23
N ALA A 80 10.85 16.94 -21.83
CA ALA A 80 10.79 18.40 -21.65
C ALA A 80 9.42 18.95 -21.20
N ALA A 81 8.39 18.12 -21.04
CA ALA A 81 7.07 18.57 -20.60
C ALA A 81 6.36 17.49 -19.77
N GLY A 82 6.94 17.17 -18.63
CA GLY A 82 6.26 16.44 -17.57
C GLY A 82 6.14 17.35 -16.34
N ASP A 83 4.96 17.94 -16.15
CA ASP A 83 4.46 18.39 -14.83
C ASP A 83 4.15 17.17 -13.93
N GLY A 84 5.03 16.16 -13.95
CA GLY A 84 5.14 15.25 -12.82
C GLY A 84 5.76 16.08 -11.72
N SER A 85 5.00 16.40 -10.69
CA SER A 85 5.43 17.16 -9.53
C SER A 85 6.77 16.63 -9.00
N MET A 86 7.86 17.23 -9.48
CA MET A 86 9.14 17.24 -8.81
C MET A 86 8.84 17.83 -7.45
N ALA A 87 8.92 17.02 -6.39
CA ALA A 87 8.71 17.51 -5.04
C ALA A 87 9.60 18.74 -4.84
N ASP A 88 8.95 19.84 -4.45
CA ASP A 88 9.60 21.10 -4.12
C ASP A 88 10.70 20.83 -3.07
N PRO A 89 11.98 21.18 -3.34
CA PRO A 89 13.08 21.04 -2.39
C PRO A 89 12.97 21.98 -1.16
N ASP A 90 11.87 22.73 -1.01
CA ASP A 90 11.49 23.49 0.18
C ASP A 90 11.19 22.55 1.37
N GLY A 91 12.26 22.09 2.02
CA GLY A 91 12.20 21.22 3.20
C GLY A 91 13.48 20.42 3.45
N LEU A 92 14.37 20.34 2.46
CA LEU A 92 15.67 19.68 2.60
C LEU A 92 16.67 20.55 3.36
N SER A 93 17.47 19.93 4.23
CA SER A 93 18.63 20.60 4.84
C SER A 93 19.68 20.94 3.77
N SER A 94 20.60 21.86 4.08
CA SER A 94 21.71 22.18 3.17
C SER A 94 22.54 20.94 2.81
N GLU A 95 22.80 20.07 3.79
CA GLU A 95 23.53 18.81 3.59
C GLU A 95 22.79 17.86 2.63
N GLN A 96 21.46 17.75 2.77
CA GLN A 96 20.64 16.95 1.87
C GLN A 96 20.65 17.53 0.45
N LYS A 97 20.57 18.85 0.30
CA LYS A 97 20.65 19.52 -1.01
C LYS A 97 21.99 19.28 -1.69
N GLU A 98 23.08 19.39 -0.94
CA GLU A 98 24.43 19.10 -1.45
C GLU A 98 24.59 17.63 -1.84
N ALA A 99 24.14 16.70 -1.00
CA ALA A 99 24.18 15.27 -1.30
C ALA A 99 23.37 14.93 -2.55
N PHE A 100 22.17 15.50 -2.69
CA PHE A 100 21.32 15.30 -3.87
C PHE A 100 21.97 15.87 -5.13
N ALA A 101 22.56 17.06 -5.07
CA ALA A 101 23.29 17.65 -6.19
C ALA A 101 24.50 16.81 -6.62
N ARG A 102 25.25 16.25 -5.66
CA ARG A 102 26.35 15.30 -5.97
C ARG A 102 25.83 14.05 -6.66
N LEU A 103 24.73 13.48 -6.18
CA LEU A 103 24.10 12.30 -6.78
C LEU A 103 23.65 12.59 -8.22
N GLN A 104 23.01 13.74 -8.45
CA GLN A 104 22.62 14.20 -9.78
C GLN A 104 23.81 14.34 -10.73
N ALA A 105 24.92 14.94 -10.25
CA ALA A 105 26.12 15.10 -11.07
C ALA A 105 26.80 13.75 -11.42
N ASN A 106 26.66 12.75 -10.56
CA ASN A 106 27.28 11.44 -10.74
C ASN A 106 26.37 10.41 -11.41
N SER A 107 25.10 10.73 -11.64
CA SER A 107 24.15 9.87 -12.36
C SER A 107 24.33 10.03 -13.87
N ALA A 108 24.38 8.92 -14.60
CA ALA A 108 24.42 8.90 -16.06
C ALA A 108 23.06 9.23 -16.71
N GLY A 109 21.99 9.26 -15.92
CA GLY A 109 20.62 9.59 -16.34
C GLY A 109 19.94 10.58 -15.39
N ALA A 110 18.71 10.98 -15.74
CA ALA A 110 17.91 11.85 -14.90
C ALA A 110 17.65 11.21 -13.53
N VAL A 111 17.76 12.01 -12.47
CA VAL A 111 17.42 11.57 -11.11
C VAL A 111 16.00 12.02 -10.80
N VAL A 112 15.17 11.06 -10.42
CA VAL A 112 13.78 11.32 -9.99
C VAL A 112 13.66 10.85 -8.55
N ALA A 113 13.27 11.74 -7.65
CA ALA A 113 13.08 11.40 -6.25
C ALA A 113 11.72 11.90 -5.74
N ARG A 114 11.03 11.06 -4.97
CA ARG A 114 9.84 11.44 -4.21
C ARG A 114 10.24 11.65 -2.76
N PHE A 115 10.07 12.88 -2.28
CA PHE A 115 10.31 13.23 -0.90
C PHE A 115 9.01 13.22 -0.09
N GLU A 116 9.12 12.87 1.18
CA GLU A 116 8.08 12.97 2.19
C GLU A 116 8.71 13.42 3.50
N ALA A 117 8.21 14.52 4.07
CA ALA A 117 8.79 15.15 5.28
C ALA A 117 10.32 15.37 5.21
N GLY A 118 10.85 15.69 4.02
CA GLY A 118 12.28 15.90 3.80
C GLY A 118 13.12 14.63 3.68
N MET A 119 12.50 13.44 3.61
CA MET A 119 13.16 12.15 3.40
C MET A 119 12.81 11.58 2.02
N PRO A 120 13.77 11.11 1.21
CA PRO A 120 13.45 10.42 -0.04
C PRO A 120 12.80 9.06 0.26
N ARG A 121 11.55 8.87 -0.18
CA ARG A 121 10.84 7.58 -0.12
C ARG A 121 11.24 6.69 -1.28
N THR A 122 11.38 7.29 -2.46
CA THR A 122 11.89 6.65 -3.66
C THR A 122 12.89 7.56 -4.35
N LEU A 123 13.93 6.95 -4.92
CA LEU A 123 14.93 7.60 -5.73
C LEU A 123 15.28 6.68 -6.89
N GLN A 124 15.06 7.16 -8.11
CA GLN A 124 15.47 6.51 -9.34
C GLN A 124 16.64 7.30 -9.93
N ALA A 125 17.70 6.61 -10.32
CA ALA A 125 18.90 7.20 -10.90
C ALA A 125 19.60 6.17 -11.81
N ALA A 126 20.78 6.51 -12.31
CA ALA A 126 21.66 5.56 -12.98
C ALA A 126 23.09 5.86 -12.54
N VAL A 127 23.45 5.47 -11.30
CA VAL A 127 24.70 5.87 -10.66
C VAL A 127 25.77 4.79 -10.89
N PRO A 128 26.71 4.99 -11.83
CA PRO A 128 27.86 4.11 -11.94
C PRO A 128 28.73 4.23 -10.68
N LEU A 129 29.09 3.07 -10.11
CA LEU A 129 29.99 3.01 -8.95
C LEU A 129 31.42 2.65 -9.40
N PRO A 130 32.45 3.27 -8.79
CA PRO A 130 33.84 2.97 -9.12
C PRO A 130 34.22 1.55 -8.68
N PRO A 131 35.31 0.95 -9.24
CA PRO A 131 35.78 -0.36 -8.81
C PRO A 131 36.14 -0.45 -7.32
N SER A 132 36.48 0.68 -6.67
CA SER A 132 36.73 0.75 -5.23
C SER A 132 35.48 0.56 -4.36
N ALA A 133 34.28 0.55 -4.97
CA ALA A 133 33.02 0.25 -4.28
C ALA A 133 32.83 -1.23 -3.98
N GLY A 134 33.79 -2.08 -4.35
CA GLY A 134 33.69 -3.53 -4.18
C GLY A 134 33.09 -4.24 -5.40
N GLN A 135 33.01 -5.56 -5.28
CA GLN A 135 32.51 -6.43 -6.35
C GLN A 135 31.11 -6.96 -6.03
N SER A 136 30.78 -7.14 -4.75
CA SER A 136 29.46 -7.66 -4.38
C SER A 136 28.38 -6.55 -4.42
N PRO A 137 27.11 -6.90 -4.64
CA PRO A 137 25.99 -5.96 -4.53
C PRO A 137 25.94 -5.26 -3.17
N GLU A 138 26.26 -5.97 -2.09
CA GLU A 138 26.28 -5.46 -0.72
C GLU A 138 27.34 -4.38 -0.51
N GLU A 139 28.58 -4.64 -0.95
CA GLU A 139 29.68 -3.65 -0.89
C GLU A 139 29.32 -2.39 -1.68
N ARG A 140 28.73 -2.57 -2.87
CA ARG A 140 28.31 -1.48 -3.75
C ARG A 140 27.17 -0.67 -3.17
N ALA A 141 26.17 -1.33 -2.60
CA ALA A 141 25.06 -0.67 -1.93
C ALA A 141 25.52 0.10 -0.67
N ALA A 142 26.40 -0.50 0.14
CA ALA A 142 27.00 0.16 1.28
C ALA A 142 27.87 1.36 0.87
N TYR A 143 28.62 1.25 -0.23
CA TYR A 143 29.38 2.36 -0.80
C TYR A 143 28.47 3.51 -1.23
N PHE A 144 27.35 3.20 -1.88
CA PHE A 144 26.35 4.20 -2.27
C PHE A 144 25.81 4.95 -1.05
N LEU A 145 25.40 4.23 0.00
CA LEU A 145 24.91 4.85 1.24
C LEU A 145 26.02 5.59 2.00
N THR A 146 27.28 5.16 1.91
CA THR A 146 28.41 5.93 2.44
C THR A 146 28.61 7.25 1.70
N THR A 147 28.40 7.25 0.38
CA THR A 147 28.64 8.42 -0.48
C THR A 147 27.50 9.44 -0.44
N TYR A 148 26.25 8.96 -0.39
CA TYR A 148 25.04 9.77 -0.49
C TYR A 148 24.14 9.70 0.75
N GLY A 149 24.57 9.04 1.83
CA GLY A 149 23.78 8.80 3.05
C GLY A 149 23.26 10.04 3.75
N GLN A 150 23.94 11.19 3.58
CA GLN A 150 23.45 12.49 4.05
C GLN A 150 22.05 12.83 3.49
N LEU A 151 21.71 12.37 2.29
CA LEU A 151 20.37 12.52 1.72
C LEU A 151 19.30 11.84 2.59
N TYR A 152 19.67 10.73 3.23
CA TYR A 152 18.87 9.94 4.17
C TYR A 152 19.21 10.25 5.64
N ARG A 153 19.90 11.37 5.91
CA ARG A 153 20.33 11.81 7.26
C ARG A 153 21.19 10.79 8.01
N LEU A 154 21.89 9.92 7.27
CA LEU A 154 22.90 9.02 7.82
C LEU A 154 24.21 9.81 7.95
N SER A 155 24.72 9.88 9.19
CA SER A 155 25.95 10.63 9.49
C SER A 155 27.17 9.71 9.44
N ASP A 156 27.00 8.47 9.86
CA ASP A 156 27.99 7.41 9.74
C ASP A 156 27.30 6.12 9.27
N PRO A 157 27.19 5.90 7.95
CA PRO A 157 26.56 4.70 7.41
C PRO A 157 27.22 3.38 7.85
N SER A 158 28.44 3.38 8.38
CA SER A 158 29.02 2.13 8.90
C SER A 158 28.42 1.68 10.23
N SER A 159 27.89 2.63 11.02
CA SER A 159 27.18 2.36 12.28
C SER A 159 25.67 2.55 12.19
N ASP A 160 25.20 3.40 11.28
CA ASP A 160 23.81 3.83 11.19
C ASP A 160 22.92 2.84 10.42
N ILE A 161 23.49 1.80 9.80
CA ILE A 161 22.75 0.78 9.05
C ILE A 161 23.39 -0.60 9.20
N ALA A 162 22.56 -1.63 9.15
CA ALA A 162 22.98 -3.04 9.10
C ALA A 162 22.24 -3.76 7.98
N ILE A 163 22.94 -4.58 7.19
CA ILE A 163 22.30 -5.40 6.15
C ILE A 163 21.40 -6.45 6.83
N THR A 164 20.16 -6.55 6.36
CA THR A 164 19.19 -7.54 6.86
C THR A 164 18.86 -8.60 5.83
N GLN A 165 18.74 -8.22 4.57
CA GLN A 165 18.33 -9.14 3.49
C GLN A 165 19.00 -8.77 2.16
N VAL A 166 19.18 -9.78 1.31
CA VAL A 166 19.62 -9.63 -0.07
C VAL A 166 18.65 -10.43 -0.94
N HIS A 167 18.07 -9.77 -1.94
CA HIS A 167 17.08 -10.33 -2.84
C HIS A 167 17.58 -10.24 -4.27
N GLU A 168 17.74 -11.39 -4.92
CA GLU A 168 18.15 -11.46 -6.32
C GLU A 168 16.93 -11.42 -7.24
N PHE A 169 17.04 -10.66 -8.33
CA PHE A 169 16.05 -10.55 -9.40
C PHE A 169 16.73 -10.73 -10.76
N GLU A 170 15.93 -10.87 -11.81
CA GLU A 170 16.48 -10.82 -13.17
C GLU A 170 17.02 -9.41 -13.47
N GLY A 171 18.34 -9.29 -13.63
CA GLY A 171 19.04 -8.06 -14.00
C GLY A 171 19.49 -7.15 -12.85
N ALA A 172 19.16 -7.49 -11.60
CA ALA A 172 19.53 -6.70 -10.43
C ALA A 172 19.48 -7.49 -9.12
N THR A 173 20.15 -6.98 -8.10
CA THR A 173 20.06 -7.43 -6.71
C THR A 173 19.61 -6.27 -5.82
N ALA A 174 18.60 -6.48 -4.98
CA ALA A 174 18.22 -5.51 -3.96
C ALA A 174 18.83 -5.89 -2.61
N VAL A 175 19.58 -4.96 -2.03
CA VAL A 175 20.17 -5.08 -0.69
C VAL A 175 19.34 -4.24 0.28
N GLU A 176 18.80 -4.88 1.30
CA GLU A 176 18.04 -4.22 2.35
C GLU A 176 18.90 -3.99 3.59
N PHE A 177 18.80 -2.78 4.11
CA PHE A 177 19.46 -2.30 5.31
C PHE A 177 18.41 -1.88 6.34
N ARG A 178 18.61 -2.25 7.60
CA ARG A 178 17.90 -1.66 8.73
C ARG A 178 18.71 -0.51 9.30
N ARG A 179 18.06 0.65 9.47
CA ARG A 179 18.63 1.78 10.18
C ARG A 179 18.86 1.42 11.65
N GLN A 180 19.95 1.92 12.20
CA GLN A 180 20.33 1.86 13.60
C GLN A 180 20.23 3.28 14.18
N VAL A 181 19.69 3.41 15.39
CA VAL A 181 19.63 4.67 16.13
C VAL A 181 20.21 4.42 17.51
N SER A 182 21.37 5.03 17.80
CA SER A 182 22.11 4.80 19.06
C SER A 182 22.40 3.31 19.34
N GLY A 183 22.64 2.52 18.28
CA GLY A 183 22.89 1.08 18.37
C GLY A 183 21.65 0.20 18.45
N LEU A 184 20.45 0.78 18.51
CA LEU A 184 19.19 0.05 18.47
C LEU A 184 18.66 -0.06 17.04
N PRO A 185 18.18 -1.24 16.59
CA PRO A 185 17.53 -1.35 15.29
C PRO A 185 16.25 -0.53 15.28
N LEU A 186 16.08 0.30 14.25
CA LEU A 186 14.85 1.06 14.04
C LEU A 186 13.77 0.14 13.47
N PHE A 187 12.72 -0.10 14.24
CA PHE A 187 11.58 -0.91 13.81
C PHE A 187 10.95 -0.31 12.55
N ALA A 188 10.68 -1.13 11.54
CA ALA A 188 10.19 -0.73 10.21
C ALA A 188 11.05 0.36 9.51
N GLY A 189 12.29 0.56 9.98
CA GLY A 189 13.21 1.58 9.50
C GLY A 189 14.17 1.03 8.45
N ASP A 190 13.71 0.81 7.22
CA ASP A 190 14.53 0.18 6.16
C ASP A 190 14.99 1.15 5.06
N ILE A 191 16.13 0.79 4.44
CA ILE A 191 16.56 1.31 3.14
C ILE A 191 16.85 0.11 2.26
N ARG A 192 16.27 0.10 1.06
CA ARG A 192 16.55 -0.91 0.03
C ARG A 192 17.23 -0.25 -1.15
N VAL A 193 18.40 -0.77 -1.52
CA VAL A 193 19.22 -0.29 -2.64
C VAL A 193 19.26 -1.37 -3.70
N HIS A 194 18.85 -1.02 -4.92
CA HIS A 194 18.94 -1.91 -6.08
C HIS A 194 20.27 -1.68 -6.78
N VAL A 195 20.98 -2.76 -7.03
CA VAL A 195 22.25 -2.80 -7.75
C VAL A 195 22.06 -3.64 -9.01
N SER A 196 22.18 -3.05 -10.18
CA SER A 196 22.07 -3.76 -11.46
C SER A 196 23.22 -4.74 -11.67
N ASP A 197 23.10 -5.64 -12.64
CA ASP A 197 24.18 -6.58 -13.02
C ASP A 197 25.46 -5.87 -13.49
N ASP A 198 25.34 -4.66 -14.02
CA ASP A 198 26.49 -3.79 -14.37
C ASP A 198 27.12 -3.12 -13.12
N GLY A 199 26.56 -3.36 -11.94
CA GLY A 199 27.00 -2.86 -10.65
C GLY A 199 26.59 -1.40 -10.37
N TRP A 200 25.59 -0.88 -11.07
CA TRP A 200 25.10 0.49 -10.89
C TRP A 200 23.98 0.53 -9.88
N VAL A 201 23.82 1.65 -9.17
CA VAL A 201 22.62 1.87 -8.37
C VAL A 201 21.58 2.59 -9.23
N ASP A 202 20.45 1.94 -9.45
CA ASP A 202 19.37 2.43 -10.31
C ASP A 202 18.08 2.80 -9.56
N TYR A 203 17.87 2.21 -8.39
CA TYR A 203 16.71 2.47 -7.55
C TYR A 203 17.03 2.36 -6.05
N VAL A 204 16.46 3.26 -5.26
CA VAL A 204 16.50 3.22 -3.80
C VAL A 204 15.11 3.52 -3.25
N SER A 205 14.64 2.70 -2.32
CA SER A 205 13.46 3.00 -1.50
C SER A 205 13.84 3.07 -0.03
N ALA A 206 13.23 3.98 0.73
CA ALA A 206 13.51 4.11 2.15
C ALA A 206 12.27 4.44 2.96
N THR A 207 12.17 3.80 4.12
CA THR A 207 11.17 4.04 5.15
C THR A 207 11.88 4.52 6.41
N ILE A 208 12.18 5.83 6.48
CA ILE A 208 12.95 6.40 7.57
C ILE A 208 12.26 7.67 8.09
N PRO A 209 12.16 7.86 9.42
CA PRO A 209 11.57 9.06 9.99
C PRO A 209 12.59 10.22 9.90
N PRO A 210 12.12 11.48 9.79
CA PRO A 210 13.01 12.61 9.60
C PRO A 210 13.89 12.89 10.83
N ASP A 211 13.50 12.45 12.02
CA ASP A 211 14.30 12.62 13.23
C ASP A 211 15.46 11.60 13.32
N ASN A 212 16.51 12.00 14.04
CA ASN A 212 17.65 11.16 14.36
C ASN A 212 18.13 11.47 15.79
N PRO A 213 17.35 11.10 16.82
CA PRO A 213 17.72 11.41 18.19
C PRO A 213 18.87 10.54 18.69
N ILE A 214 19.58 11.04 19.69
CA ILE A 214 20.41 10.20 20.56
C ILE A 214 19.47 9.60 21.61
N LEU A 215 19.40 8.27 21.66
CA LEU A 215 18.57 7.51 22.59
C LEU A 215 19.44 6.95 23.71
N ASP A 216 18.84 6.79 24.88
CA ASP A 216 19.40 5.92 25.91
C ASP A 216 19.09 4.47 25.53
N ALA A 217 20.13 3.68 25.33
CA ALA A 217 20.00 2.26 24.99
C ALA A 217 20.04 1.36 26.22
N ASP A 218 20.11 1.92 27.44
CA ASP A 218 19.98 1.20 28.70
C ASP A 218 18.53 1.31 29.22
N PRO A 219 17.68 0.29 29.03
CA PRO A 219 16.26 0.37 29.35
C PRO A 219 16.06 0.38 30.88
N ALA A 220 15.21 1.28 31.38
CA ALA A 220 14.91 1.38 32.81
C ALA A 220 13.99 0.25 33.30
N ILE A 221 13.25 -0.38 32.39
CA ILE A 221 12.49 -1.61 32.65
C ILE A 221 13.12 -2.78 31.87
N ASP A 222 13.10 -3.96 32.47
CA ASP A 222 13.58 -5.17 31.79
C ASP A 222 12.53 -5.76 30.82
N ALA A 223 12.97 -6.74 30.03
CA ALA A 223 12.14 -7.44 29.06
C ALA A 223 10.94 -8.16 29.71
N ASP A 224 11.09 -8.68 30.93
CA ASP A 224 10.03 -9.38 31.64
C ASP A 224 8.90 -8.43 32.06
N ALA A 225 9.26 -7.25 32.58
CA ALA A 225 8.29 -6.20 32.92
C ALA A 225 7.58 -5.68 31.66
N ALA A 226 8.30 -5.48 30.56
CA ALA A 226 7.71 -5.07 29.28
C ALA A 226 6.75 -6.14 28.72
N SER A 227 7.13 -7.42 28.78
CA SER A 227 6.28 -8.54 28.37
C SER A 227 4.98 -8.59 29.17
N GLN A 228 5.04 -8.41 30.49
CA GLN A 228 3.85 -8.36 31.35
C GLN A 228 2.94 -7.17 31.00
N ALA A 229 3.52 -6.00 30.74
CA ALA A 229 2.76 -4.82 30.31
C ALA A 229 2.08 -5.06 28.95
N ALA A 230 2.76 -5.70 28.01
CA ALA A 230 2.22 -6.04 26.69
C ALA A 230 1.05 -7.04 26.79
N VAL A 231 1.22 -8.15 27.53
CA VAL A 231 0.16 -9.15 27.74
C VAL A 231 -1.07 -8.53 28.41
N ALA A 232 -0.86 -7.67 29.42
CA ALA A 232 -1.96 -6.98 30.10
C ALA A 232 -2.74 -6.02 29.16
N SER A 233 -2.09 -5.52 28.10
CA SER A 233 -2.69 -4.53 27.20
C SER A 233 -3.67 -5.10 26.18
N ILE A 234 -3.45 -6.35 25.73
CA ILE A 234 -4.24 -6.96 24.65
C ILE A 234 -5.58 -7.56 25.11
N GLN A 235 -5.86 -7.56 26.42
CA GLN A 235 -7.12 -8.02 27.03
C GLN A 235 -7.55 -9.45 26.62
N ALA A 236 -6.58 -10.31 26.28
CA ALA A 236 -6.81 -11.72 25.99
C ALA A 236 -6.85 -12.56 27.29
N GLU A 237 -7.45 -13.74 27.22
CA GLU A 237 -7.43 -14.70 28.32
C GLU A 237 -5.97 -15.12 28.60
N PRO A 238 -5.48 -15.07 29.85
CA PRO A 238 -4.05 -15.29 30.14
C PRO A 238 -3.49 -16.61 29.62
N ASP A 239 -4.29 -17.68 29.63
CA ASP A 239 -3.88 -19.01 29.20
C ASP A 239 -3.84 -19.17 27.66
N THR A 240 -4.27 -18.15 26.89
CA THR A 240 -4.25 -18.18 25.42
C THR A 240 -3.09 -17.41 24.81
N VAL A 241 -2.31 -16.68 25.61
CA VAL A 241 -1.24 -15.78 25.16
C VAL A 241 0.13 -16.40 25.39
N THR A 242 0.95 -16.41 24.36
CA THR A 242 2.37 -16.78 24.42
C THR A 242 3.23 -15.60 23.99
N VAL A 243 4.24 -15.24 24.79
CA VAL A 243 5.25 -14.25 24.38
C VAL A 243 6.26 -14.97 23.48
N LEU A 244 6.42 -14.48 22.25
CA LEU A 244 7.36 -15.05 21.26
C LEU A 244 8.73 -14.41 21.38
N THR A 245 8.79 -13.08 21.31
CA THR A 245 10.02 -12.27 21.34
C THR A 245 9.81 -11.02 22.17
N THR A 246 10.91 -10.44 22.66
CA THR A 246 10.91 -9.16 23.37
C THR A 246 12.24 -8.46 23.09
N ASP A 247 12.24 -7.64 22.05
CA ASP A 247 13.44 -7.00 21.53
C ASP A 247 13.46 -5.50 21.83
N LEU A 248 14.60 -4.99 22.29
CA LEU A 248 14.78 -3.55 22.47
C LEU A 248 15.08 -2.91 21.11
N VAL A 249 14.25 -1.94 20.72
CA VAL A 249 14.28 -1.28 19.42
C VAL A 249 14.22 0.23 19.56
N ALA A 250 14.65 0.95 18.53
CA ALA A 250 14.17 2.31 18.31
C ALA A 250 12.80 2.23 17.62
N PHE A 251 11.81 2.96 18.13
CA PHE A 251 10.44 2.93 17.63
C PHE A 251 9.96 4.34 17.30
N ASN A 252 9.38 4.50 16.12
CA ASN A 252 8.69 5.70 15.69
C ASN A 252 7.29 5.32 15.15
N GLU A 253 6.23 5.64 15.90
CA GLU A 253 4.84 5.36 15.51
C GLU A 253 4.48 5.94 14.13
N GLY A 254 5.14 7.04 13.73
CA GLY A 254 4.92 7.71 12.46
C GLY A 254 5.25 6.86 11.24
N LEU A 255 6.16 5.89 11.37
CA LEU A 255 6.47 4.94 10.31
C LEU A 255 5.31 4.01 9.99
N LEU A 256 4.45 3.73 10.98
CA LEU A 256 3.29 2.84 10.83
C LEU A 256 2.00 3.60 10.55
N THR A 257 1.88 4.83 11.05
CA THR A 257 0.63 5.60 11.02
C THR A 257 0.65 6.79 10.05
N GLY A 258 1.83 7.16 9.53
CA GLY A 258 2.03 8.37 8.72
C GLY A 258 1.95 9.69 9.52
N LYS A 259 1.78 9.63 10.85
CA LYS A 259 1.78 10.81 11.72
C LYS A 259 3.21 11.27 11.98
N THR A 260 3.39 12.55 12.30
CA THR A 260 4.66 13.01 12.85
C THR A 260 4.79 12.54 14.29
N SER A 261 5.75 11.65 14.55
CA SER A 261 6.04 11.10 15.87
C SER A 261 7.54 11.18 16.18
N GLN A 262 7.88 11.14 17.46
CA GLN A 262 9.26 11.07 17.91
C GLN A 262 9.72 9.60 17.91
N THR A 263 10.99 9.41 17.57
CA THR A 263 11.68 8.14 17.77
C THR A 263 12.07 8.00 19.24
N VAL A 264 11.71 6.88 19.87
CA VAL A 264 12.02 6.56 21.27
C VAL A 264 12.60 5.15 21.40
N ALA A 265 13.26 4.84 22.51
CA ALA A 265 13.62 3.45 22.83
C ALA A 265 12.39 2.71 23.37
N ALA A 266 12.10 1.53 22.82
CA ALA A 266 10.93 0.74 23.18
C ALA A 266 11.23 -0.75 23.10
N TRP A 267 10.53 -1.55 23.90
CA TRP A 267 10.46 -2.99 23.74
C TRP A 267 9.39 -3.33 22.70
N ALA A 268 9.76 -4.03 21.63
CA ALA A 268 8.82 -4.67 20.71
C ALA A 268 8.54 -6.09 21.23
N VAL A 269 7.32 -6.32 21.69
CA VAL A 269 6.87 -7.60 22.23
C VAL A 269 5.94 -8.25 21.20
N GLU A 270 6.37 -9.37 20.62
CA GLU A 270 5.53 -10.18 19.74
C GLU A 270 4.82 -11.25 20.54
N LEU A 271 3.50 -11.34 20.36
CA LEU A 271 2.62 -12.25 21.06
C LEU A 271 1.95 -13.18 20.05
N ASP A 272 1.75 -14.44 20.44
CA ASP A 272 0.83 -15.38 19.79
C ASP A 272 -0.39 -15.56 20.69
N VAL A 273 -1.57 -15.30 20.17
CA VAL A 273 -2.84 -15.49 20.88
C VAL A 273 -3.61 -16.58 20.17
N SER A 274 -3.94 -17.65 20.87
CA SER A 274 -4.59 -18.82 20.26
C SER A 274 -6.12 -18.72 20.15
N SER A 275 -6.76 -17.83 20.93
CA SER A 275 -8.22 -17.68 20.94
C SER A 275 -8.69 -16.28 21.38
N PRO A 276 -9.35 -15.51 20.48
CA PRO A 276 -9.31 -15.70 19.03
C PRO A 276 -7.86 -15.63 18.51
N PRO A 277 -7.53 -16.30 17.39
CA PRO A 277 -6.21 -16.20 16.78
C PRO A 277 -5.81 -14.75 16.51
N ALA A 278 -4.66 -14.34 17.03
CA ALA A 278 -4.04 -13.05 16.76
C ALA A 278 -2.52 -13.18 16.91
N SER A 279 -1.77 -12.30 16.25
CA SER A 279 -0.32 -12.19 16.39
C SER A 279 0.08 -10.74 16.74
N PRO A 280 -0.32 -10.21 17.90
CA PRO A 280 -0.04 -8.82 18.26
C PRO A 280 1.45 -8.51 18.36
N THR A 281 1.87 -7.38 17.81
CA THR A 281 3.13 -6.72 18.16
C THR A 281 2.80 -5.49 19.01
N VAL A 282 3.29 -5.46 20.25
CA VAL A 282 3.07 -4.38 21.21
C VAL A 282 4.37 -3.64 21.48
N PHE A 283 4.37 -2.32 21.36
CA PHE A 283 5.50 -1.46 21.69
C PHE A 283 5.33 -0.86 23.07
N VAL A 284 6.26 -1.15 23.97
CA VAL A 284 6.28 -0.68 25.35
C VAL A 284 7.45 0.27 25.55
N ASP A 285 7.21 1.47 26.08
CA ASP A 285 8.26 2.44 26.36
C ASP A 285 9.32 1.85 27.30
N ALA A 286 10.59 1.90 26.90
CA ALA A 286 11.69 1.29 27.63
C ALA A 286 12.01 2.00 28.97
N THR A 287 11.43 3.18 29.21
CA THR A 287 11.67 4.01 30.39
C THR A 287 10.62 3.81 31.47
N ASP A 288 9.34 3.78 31.09
CA ASP A 288 8.22 3.84 32.03
C ASP A 288 7.21 2.68 31.92
N GLY A 289 7.36 1.79 30.93
CA GLY A 289 6.49 0.62 30.75
C GLY A 289 5.13 0.94 30.15
N ARG A 290 4.90 2.16 29.69
CA ARG A 290 3.66 2.53 29.02
C ARG A 290 3.61 1.94 27.62
N VAL A 291 2.46 1.37 27.24
CA VAL A 291 2.21 0.95 25.87
C VAL A 291 2.14 2.18 24.96
N LEU A 292 3.01 2.22 23.97
CA LEU A 292 3.12 3.27 22.96
C LEU A 292 2.16 3.02 21.79
N PHE A 293 2.15 1.79 21.30
CA PHE A 293 1.42 1.36 20.11
C PHE A 293 1.26 -0.15 20.12
N HIS A 294 0.27 -0.66 19.40
CA HIS A 294 0.17 -2.07 19.08
C HIS A 294 -0.50 -2.24 17.71
N PHE A 295 -0.23 -3.35 17.04
CA PHE A 295 -0.98 -3.78 15.87
C PHE A 295 -1.01 -5.32 15.86
N ASP A 296 -1.95 -5.90 15.13
CA ASP A 296 -1.95 -7.34 14.89
C ASP A 296 -1.14 -7.66 13.63
N ALA A 297 -0.08 -8.43 13.78
CA ALA A 297 0.75 -8.90 12.69
C ALA A 297 0.20 -10.18 12.05
N LEU A 298 -0.94 -10.70 12.53
CA LEU A 298 -1.59 -11.83 11.92
C LEU A 298 -2.10 -11.40 10.54
N VAL A 299 -1.38 -11.84 9.51
CA VAL A 299 -1.87 -11.74 8.14
C VAL A 299 -2.98 -12.78 8.03
N THR A 300 -4.22 -12.34 8.20
CA THR A 300 -5.36 -13.21 7.91
C THR A 300 -5.55 -13.23 6.40
N ASP A 301 -5.68 -14.43 5.84
CA ASP A 301 -6.38 -14.51 4.57
C ASP A 301 -7.81 -14.02 4.80
N ARG A 302 -8.40 -13.42 3.75
CA ARG A 302 -9.81 -12.99 3.73
C ARG A 302 -10.70 -13.96 4.51
N GLU A 303 -11.23 -13.57 5.66
CA GLU A 303 -12.12 -14.46 6.43
C GLU A 303 -13.60 -14.02 6.30
N ARG A 304 -14.39 -14.74 5.49
CA ARG A 304 -15.84 -14.52 5.38
C ARG A 304 -16.62 -15.68 5.97
N LEU A 305 -17.58 -15.35 6.84
CA LEU A 305 -18.49 -16.31 7.45
C LEU A 305 -19.93 -15.96 7.04
N THR A 306 -20.58 -16.82 6.26
CA THR A 306 -22.00 -16.63 5.88
C THR A 306 -22.86 -17.61 6.64
N TYR A 307 -23.79 -17.06 7.44
CA TYR A 307 -24.76 -17.79 8.23
C TYR A 307 -26.14 -17.74 7.56
N THR A 308 -26.88 -18.84 7.67
CA THR A 308 -28.34 -18.76 7.58
C THR A 308 -28.87 -18.28 8.92
N ALA A 309 -29.70 -17.25 8.93
CA ALA A 309 -30.40 -16.73 10.11
C ALA A 309 -31.48 -17.68 10.59
N ASN A 310 -31.76 -18.78 9.88
CA ASN A 310 -32.70 -19.82 10.29
C ASN A 310 -34.12 -19.27 10.55
N ASP A 311 -34.59 -18.41 9.65
CA ASP A 311 -35.89 -17.72 9.71
C ASP A 311 -36.05 -16.80 10.93
N GLU A 312 -34.96 -16.43 11.59
CA GLU A 312 -34.98 -15.43 12.65
C GLU A 312 -35.34 -14.06 12.10
N ILE A 313 -36.12 -13.32 12.88
CA ILE A 313 -36.68 -12.02 12.51
C ILE A 313 -35.91 -10.84 13.14
N THR A 314 -34.96 -11.13 14.04
CA THR A 314 -34.13 -10.12 14.70
C THR A 314 -32.66 -10.43 14.48
N PHE A 315 -31.83 -9.39 14.44
CA PHE A 315 -30.38 -9.55 14.34
C PHE A 315 -29.83 -10.41 15.49
N GLN A 316 -30.25 -10.14 16.74
CA GLN A 316 -29.82 -10.94 17.89
C GLN A 316 -30.27 -12.41 17.77
N GLY A 317 -31.50 -12.66 17.31
CA GLY A 317 -31.96 -14.02 17.04
C GLY A 317 -31.08 -14.74 16.01
N ALA A 318 -30.72 -14.07 14.91
CA ALA A 318 -29.82 -14.61 13.90
C ALA A 318 -28.40 -14.86 14.42
N VAL A 319 -27.89 -14.01 15.32
CA VAL A 319 -26.60 -14.24 16.00
C VAL A 319 -26.66 -15.44 16.93
N ASP A 320 -27.74 -15.58 17.70
CA ASP A 320 -27.87 -16.64 18.72
C ASP A 320 -28.20 -18.02 18.11
N ARG A 321 -28.98 -18.05 17.02
CA ARG A 321 -29.58 -19.27 16.46
C ARG A 321 -29.28 -19.49 14.98
N GLY A 322 -28.50 -18.60 14.36
CA GLY A 322 -28.03 -18.79 13.00
C GLY A 322 -27.07 -19.96 12.89
N VAL A 323 -27.01 -20.56 11.69
CA VAL A 323 -26.16 -21.71 11.40
C VAL A 323 -25.13 -21.30 10.36
N LEU A 324 -23.84 -21.50 10.65
CA LEU A 324 -22.75 -21.23 9.71
C LEU A 324 -22.89 -22.15 8.49
N TRP A 325 -22.85 -21.57 7.29
CA TRP A 325 -23.10 -22.29 6.05
C TRP A 325 -21.94 -22.19 5.05
N LEU A 326 -21.32 -21.02 4.87
CA LEU A 326 -20.18 -20.84 3.97
C LEU A 326 -18.98 -20.21 4.70
N THR A 327 -17.80 -20.75 4.44
CA THR A 327 -16.49 -20.21 4.81
C THR A 327 -15.61 -20.08 3.55
N GLU A 328 -14.36 -19.67 3.67
CA GLU A 328 -13.44 -19.66 2.51
C GLU A 328 -13.19 -21.06 1.93
N GLU A 329 -13.32 -22.11 2.76
CA GLU A 329 -13.22 -23.51 2.34
C GLU A 329 -14.47 -23.99 1.57
N GLY A 330 -15.52 -23.17 1.51
CA GLY A 330 -16.77 -23.45 0.82
C GLY A 330 -17.91 -23.82 1.77
N ALA A 331 -18.84 -24.65 1.30
CA ALA A 331 -20.05 -25.00 2.04
C ALA A 331 -19.78 -26.02 3.14
N ILE A 332 -20.30 -25.75 4.34
CA ILE A 332 -20.23 -26.66 5.48
C ILE A 332 -21.12 -27.88 5.24
N ALA A 333 -20.53 -29.07 5.36
CA ALA A 333 -21.23 -30.34 5.15
C ALA A 333 -22.42 -30.50 6.13
N GLY A 334 -23.57 -30.94 5.61
CA GLY A 334 -24.77 -31.18 6.41
C GLY A 334 -25.64 -29.93 6.66
N VAL A 335 -25.22 -28.75 6.20
CA VAL A 335 -26.02 -27.53 6.27
C VAL A 335 -26.78 -27.33 4.95
N SER A 336 -28.11 -27.27 5.02
CA SER A 336 -28.98 -27.09 3.86
C SER A 336 -29.94 -25.92 4.10
N PRO A 337 -29.63 -24.72 3.60
CA PRO A 337 -30.48 -23.54 3.80
C PRO A 337 -31.73 -23.57 2.91
N PRO A 338 -32.76 -22.74 3.21
CA PRO A 338 -34.00 -22.67 2.45
C PRO A 338 -33.82 -22.23 0.98
N SER A 339 -32.82 -21.38 0.71
CA SER A 339 -32.40 -20.98 -0.62
C SER A 339 -30.87 -20.90 -0.70
N THR A 340 -30.26 -21.34 -1.79
CA THR A 340 -28.78 -21.35 -1.91
C THR A 340 -28.24 -20.11 -2.61
N LYS A 341 -29.02 -19.46 -3.47
CA LYS A 341 -28.51 -18.33 -4.23
C LYS A 341 -28.16 -17.11 -3.36
N ASP A 342 -29.01 -16.81 -2.38
CA ASP A 342 -28.88 -15.57 -1.62
C ASP A 342 -27.62 -15.55 -0.74
N GLY A 343 -27.27 -16.66 -0.09
CA GLY A 343 -26.01 -16.73 0.66
C GLY A 343 -24.77 -16.97 -0.19
N GLU A 344 -24.88 -17.66 -1.33
CA GLU A 344 -23.78 -17.72 -2.31
C GLU A 344 -23.44 -16.31 -2.82
N ASP A 345 -24.44 -15.53 -3.20
CA ASP A 345 -24.27 -14.15 -3.65
C ASP A 345 -23.73 -13.26 -2.52
N ALA A 346 -24.30 -13.36 -1.30
CA ALA A 346 -23.81 -12.59 -0.15
C ALA A 346 -22.34 -12.90 0.15
N HIS A 347 -21.97 -14.18 0.14
CA HIS A 347 -20.60 -14.61 0.35
C HIS A 347 -19.69 -14.07 -0.77
N PHE A 348 -20.06 -14.28 -2.04
CA PHE A 348 -19.29 -13.82 -3.19
C PHE A 348 -19.05 -12.30 -3.18
N TRP A 349 -20.09 -11.50 -3.01
CA TRP A 349 -19.99 -10.04 -3.05
C TRP A 349 -19.28 -9.47 -1.84
N ALA A 350 -19.42 -10.07 -0.64
CA ALA A 350 -18.60 -9.70 0.51
C ALA A 350 -17.10 -9.86 0.21
N GLY A 351 -16.72 -10.87 -0.58
CA GLY A 351 -15.33 -11.03 -1.02
C GLY A 351 -14.89 -9.97 -1.99
N ARG A 352 -15.73 -9.63 -2.97
CA ARG A 352 -15.42 -8.53 -3.90
C ARG A 352 -15.22 -7.20 -3.19
N VAL A 353 -15.95 -6.96 -2.12
CA VAL A 353 -15.76 -5.79 -1.25
C VAL A 353 -14.43 -5.90 -0.51
N TYR A 354 -14.16 -7.02 0.16
CA TYR A 354 -12.88 -7.25 0.81
C TYR A 354 -11.70 -7.02 -0.15
N ASP A 355 -11.71 -7.69 -1.31
CA ASP A 355 -10.65 -7.65 -2.32
C ASP A 355 -10.40 -6.19 -2.77
N PHE A 356 -11.46 -5.40 -2.94
CA PHE A 356 -11.32 -3.99 -3.28
C PHE A 356 -10.63 -3.20 -2.18
N TYR A 357 -11.04 -3.34 -0.92
CA TYR A 357 -10.46 -2.58 0.19
C TYR A 357 -9.03 -3.01 0.49
N PHE A 358 -8.76 -4.30 0.45
CA PHE A 358 -7.42 -4.86 0.62
C PHE A 358 -6.49 -4.38 -0.50
N ALA A 359 -6.88 -4.55 -1.77
CA ALA A 359 -6.02 -4.17 -2.90
C ALA A 359 -5.85 -2.65 -3.06
N THR A 360 -6.85 -1.85 -2.70
CA THR A 360 -6.82 -0.39 -2.90
C THR A 360 -6.19 0.35 -1.71
N PHE A 361 -6.43 -0.13 -0.49
CA PHE A 361 -6.08 0.59 0.74
C PHE A 361 -5.19 -0.22 1.70
N GLY A 362 -4.80 -1.45 1.35
CA GLY A 362 -4.03 -2.33 2.24
C GLY A 362 -4.80 -2.72 3.50
N ARG A 363 -6.13 -2.65 3.46
CA ARG A 363 -6.99 -2.81 4.64
C ARG A 363 -7.48 -4.24 4.75
N ASP A 364 -6.97 -4.97 5.74
CA ASP A 364 -7.42 -6.33 6.06
C ASP A 364 -8.76 -6.29 6.83
N SER A 365 -9.85 -6.61 6.13
CA SER A 365 -11.23 -6.56 6.65
C SER A 365 -11.76 -5.15 7.02
N TYR A 366 -12.85 -5.10 7.80
CA TYR A 366 -13.56 -3.88 8.17
C TYR A 366 -12.93 -3.13 9.34
N ASP A 367 -11.89 -3.67 9.97
CA ASP A 367 -11.16 -3.09 11.10
C ASP A 367 -9.67 -2.89 10.80
N ALA A 368 -9.19 -3.28 9.62
CA ALA A 368 -7.78 -3.32 9.25
C ALA A 368 -6.95 -4.35 10.05
N ASN A 369 -7.62 -5.31 10.69
CA ASN A 369 -7.03 -6.28 11.61
C ASN A 369 -7.56 -7.71 11.34
N GLY A 370 -8.06 -7.98 10.13
CA GLY A 370 -8.42 -9.34 9.73
C GLY A 370 -9.70 -9.88 10.36
N SER A 371 -10.52 -9.06 11.03
CA SER A 371 -11.74 -9.57 11.68
C SER A 371 -12.67 -10.30 10.69
N PRO A 372 -13.32 -11.41 11.09
CA PRO A 372 -14.24 -12.12 10.21
C PRO A 372 -15.40 -11.24 9.73
N ILE A 373 -15.64 -11.20 8.42
CA ILE A 373 -16.82 -10.56 7.84
C ILE A 373 -18.00 -11.53 7.98
N ARG A 374 -18.91 -11.24 8.91
CA ARG A 374 -20.11 -12.05 9.15
C ARG A 374 -21.30 -11.55 8.34
N SER A 375 -21.82 -12.40 7.46
CA SER A 375 -23.06 -12.17 6.71
C SER A 375 -24.15 -13.09 7.24
N PHE A 376 -25.35 -12.54 7.49
CA PHE A 376 -26.53 -13.33 7.86
C PHE A 376 -27.58 -13.20 6.75
N VAL A 377 -28.02 -14.32 6.20
CA VAL A 377 -29.06 -14.40 5.14
C VAL A 377 -30.24 -15.25 5.61
N HIS A 378 -31.36 -15.27 4.88
CA HIS A 378 -32.57 -16.02 5.26
C HIS A 378 -33.19 -15.59 6.60
N TYR A 379 -33.36 -14.28 6.77
CA TYR A 379 -34.19 -13.74 7.86
C TYR A 379 -35.65 -14.07 7.60
N GLY A 380 -36.38 -14.36 8.68
CA GLY A 380 -37.83 -14.48 8.64
C GLY A 380 -38.47 -13.14 8.29
N ILE A 381 -39.56 -13.17 7.54
CA ILE A 381 -40.42 -12.01 7.30
C ILE A 381 -41.69 -12.15 8.13
N TYR A 382 -42.07 -11.08 8.84
CA TYR A 382 -43.43 -10.97 9.37
C TYR A 382 -44.38 -10.79 8.20
N ASN A 383 -45.06 -11.86 7.78
CA ASN A 383 -46.25 -11.72 6.96
C ASN A 383 -47.38 -11.21 7.88
N ALA A 384 -47.54 -9.90 7.96
CA ALA A 384 -48.72 -9.29 8.57
C ALA A 384 -49.93 -9.48 7.65
N THR A 385 -50.48 -10.69 7.59
CA THR A 385 -51.79 -10.97 6.98
C THR A 385 -52.47 -12.12 7.73
N THR A 386 -53.37 -11.75 8.66
CA THR A 386 -54.57 -12.52 9.01
C THR A 386 -55.71 -12.16 8.09
#